data_AF-A0A1D2RET6-F1
#
_entry.id   AF-A0A1D2RET6-F1
#
_cell.length_a   1.000
_cell.length_b   1.000
_cell.length_c   1.000
_cell.angle_alpha   90.00
_cell.angle_beta   90.00
_cell.angle_gamma   90.00
#
_symmetry.space_group_name_H-M   'P 1'
#
loop_
_entity.id
_entity.type
_entity.pdbx_description
1 polymer ?
#
loop_
_entity_poly.entity_id
_entity_poly.type
_entity_poly.pdbx_seq_one_letter_code
_entity_poly.pdbx_strand_id
1 'polypeptide(L)'
;AMRDFAKKYNIGNYFEVGRGGVCHQLMIEQGFAAPGRLIVGADSHTCSYGALGCFSTGIGSTEAAAAMATGKLWFKVPETQKFSVIGKLPKYSMGKDIILKIIGDIGVDGALYKAMEFYGETIEGLSLSDRISISNMAIEAGGKAGIIPADKKVDDYLKGRVRGSYKAVYADKDADYCETFEYDAKEIPPMVAKPFLPENVAPARELSNIEIDQAYLGSCTNGRIEDMRVAAKIMKGKKVKPGVRMLVVPATKDVFEAAMKEGLIKIFMDADAYVSGPTCGACLGGYMGVLAAGEKCISSTNRNFIGRMGHKDSEVYLANPAVVAASAITGRITDPNELE
;
A
#
# COMPACT_ATOMS: atom_id res chain seq x y z
N ALA A 1 1.23 8.10 28.24
CA ALA A 1 0.68 9.16 27.38
C ALA A 1 -0.55 8.70 26.58
N MET A 2 -0.42 7.97 25.46
CA MET A 2 -1.58 7.62 24.62
C MET A 2 -2.61 6.71 25.31
N ARG A 3 -2.14 5.73 26.09
CA ARG A 3 -3.01 4.89 26.94
C ARG A 3 -3.81 5.73 27.94
N ASP A 4 -3.17 6.72 28.56
CA ASP A 4 -3.80 7.58 29.56
C ASP A 4 -4.83 8.51 28.92
N PHE A 5 -4.53 9.01 27.72
CA PHE A 5 -5.46 9.78 26.91
C PHE A 5 -6.71 8.96 26.54
N ALA A 6 -6.53 7.73 26.04
CA ALA A 6 -7.63 6.83 25.73
C ALA A 6 -8.50 6.54 26.95
N LYS A 7 -7.89 6.30 28.12
CA LYS A 7 -8.61 6.13 29.40
C LYS A 7 -9.38 7.39 29.81
N LYS A 8 -8.72 8.56 29.77
CA LYS A 8 -9.30 9.84 30.16
C LYS A 8 -10.57 10.19 29.37
N TYR A 9 -10.56 9.91 28.07
CA TYR A 9 -11.68 10.23 27.17
C TYR A 9 -12.56 9.01 26.82
N ASN A 10 -12.39 7.89 27.53
CA ASN A 10 -13.14 6.64 27.31
C ASN A 10 -13.18 6.18 25.84
N ILE A 11 -12.02 6.23 25.17
CA ILE A 11 -11.89 5.84 23.76
C ILE A 11 -11.91 4.31 23.67
N GLY A 12 -13.09 3.76 23.34
CA GLY A 12 -13.28 2.31 23.19
C GLY A 12 -12.49 1.67 22.04
N ASN A 13 -12.13 2.46 21.02
CA ASN A 13 -11.39 2.01 19.84
C ASN A 13 -9.89 2.30 19.98
N TYR A 14 -9.28 1.87 21.07
CA TYR A 14 -7.84 1.98 21.32
C TYR A 14 -7.14 0.62 21.14
N PHE A 15 -6.24 0.56 20.16
CA PHE A 15 -5.53 -0.66 19.78
C PHE A 15 -4.08 -0.61 20.30
N GLU A 16 -3.84 -1.32 21.39
CA GLU A 16 -2.52 -1.43 22.06
C GLU A 16 -1.58 -2.36 21.26
N VAL A 17 -0.27 -2.28 21.53
CA VAL A 17 0.71 -3.27 21.04
C VAL A 17 0.20 -4.71 21.32
N GLY A 18 0.29 -5.57 20.31
CA GLY A 18 -0.24 -6.94 20.33
C GLY A 18 -1.72 -7.05 19.90
N ARG A 19 -2.45 -5.94 19.82
CA ARG A 19 -3.81 -5.85 19.25
C ARG A 19 -3.91 -4.87 18.07
N GLY A 20 -2.87 -4.07 17.86
CA GLY A 20 -2.75 -3.15 16.74
C GLY A 20 -2.00 -3.74 15.55
N GLY A 21 -1.56 -2.85 14.67
CA GLY A 21 -0.80 -3.13 13.47
C GLY A 21 -0.68 -1.86 12.64
N VAL A 22 -0.47 -2.02 11.34
CA VAL A 22 -0.52 -0.92 10.39
C VAL A 22 -1.92 -0.30 10.41
N CYS A 23 -2.02 0.98 10.76
CA CYS A 23 -3.27 1.66 11.08
C CYS A 23 -4.34 1.54 9.99
N HIS A 24 -3.98 1.69 8.71
CA HIS A 24 -4.93 1.62 7.62
C HIS A 24 -5.51 0.23 7.41
N GLN A 25 -4.69 -0.81 7.55
CA GLN A 25 -5.16 -2.18 7.46
C GLN A 25 -6.10 -2.50 8.63
N LEU A 26 -5.72 -2.09 9.84
CA LEU A 26 -6.53 -2.28 11.03
C LEU A 26 -7.89 -1.57 10.92
N MET A 27 -7.92 -0.34 10.38
CA MET A 27 -9.17 0.41 10.19
C MET A 27 -10.15 -0.28 9.23
N ILE A 28 -9.62 -0.93 8.19
CA ILE A 28 -10.41 -1.71 7.24
C ILE A 28 -10.92 -3.00 7.91
N GLU A 29 -10.04 -3.77 8.54
CA GLU A 29 -10.37 -5.05 9.19
C GLU A 29 -11.41 -4.89 10.32
N GLN A 30 -11.30 -3.79 11.08
CA GLN A 30 -12.21 -3.50 12.18
C GLN A 30 -13.55 -2.91 11.73
N GLY A 31 -13.77 -2.74 10.42
CA GLY A 31 -15.05 -2.31 9.85
C GLY A 31 -15.36 -0.83 10.02
N PHE A 32 -14.35 0.02 10.18
CA PHE A 32 -14.53 1.48 10.23
C PHE A 32 -14.67 2.08 8.83
N ALA A 33 -13.98 1.50 7.83
CA ALA A 33 -14.11 1.90 6.43
C ALA A 33 -15.29 1.19 5.77
N ALA A 34 -16.17 1.95 5.11
CA ALA A 34 -17.31 1.43 4.36
C ALA A 34 -17.76 2.45 3.29
N PRO A 35 -18.35 1.99 2.16
CA PRO A 35 -18.73 2.84 1.04
C PRO A 35 -19.53 4.10 1.43
N GLY A 36 -19.19 5.22 0.79
CA GLY A 36 -19.83 6.52 0.99
C GLY A 36 -19.49 7.24 2.30
N ARG A 37 -18.58 6.71 3.12
CA ARG A 37 -18.10 7.40 4.32
C ARG A 37 -17.06 8.47 3.99
N LEU A 38 -17.13 9.57 4.74
CA LEU A 38 -16.05 10.54 4.89
C LEU A 38 -15.16 10.14 6.06
N ILE A 39 -13.88 9.84 5.80
CA ILE A 39 -12.94 9.41 6.83
C ILE A 39 -11.69 10.29 6.81
N VAL A 40 -11.35 10.86 7.95
CA VAL A 40 -10.11 11.60 8.14
C VAL A 40 -9.19 10.91 9.13
N GLY A 41 -7.89 11.08 8.94
CA GLY A 41 -6.87 10.47 9.79
C GLY A 41 -5.61 11.32 9.84
N ALA A 42 -4.91 11.27 10.98
CA ALA A 42 -3.65 11.99 11.19
C ALA A 42 -2.45 11.32 10.50
N ASP A 43 -2.70 10.62 9.39
CA ASP A 43 -1.71 9.95 8.55
C ASP A 43 -2.02 10.25 7.08
N SER A 44 -0.98 10.53 6.29
CA SER A 44 -1.10 10.90 4.87
C SER A 44 -1.79 9.84 4.03
N HIS A 45 -1.63 8.56 4.36
CA HIS A 45 -2.12 7.43 3.58
C HIS A 45 -3.54 7.02 3.97
N THR A 46 -4.26 7.86 4.71
CA THR A 46 -5.69 7.69 5.01
C THR A 46 -6.53 7.51 3.73
N CYS A 47 -6.06 8.02 2.58
CA CYS A 47 -6.65 7.78 1.26
C CYS A 47 -6.80 6.29 0.87
N SER A 48 -6.13 5.37 1.57
CA SER A 48 -6.25 3.92 1.38
C SER A 48 -7.69 3.40 1.43
N TYR A 49 -8.58 4.04 2.20
CA TYR A 49 -9.96 3.57 2.36
C TYR A 49 -10.83 3.86 1.13
N GLY A 50 -10.35 4.69 0.20
CA GLY A 50 -11.03 4.90 -1.06
C GLY A 50 -11.14 3.64 -1.92
N ALA A 51 -10.33 2.62 -1.67
CA ALA A 51 -10.48 1.29 -2.28
C ALA A 51 -11.80 0.59 -1.93
N LEU A 52 -12.47 1.05 -0.86
CA LEU A 52 -13.78 0.59 -0.41
C LEU A 52 -14.89 1.60 -0.79
N GLY A 53 -14.63 2.56 -1.68
CA GLY A 53 -15.58 3.61 -2.06
C GLY A 53 -15.79 4.68 -0.98
N CYS A 54 -14.80 4.92 -0.12
CA CYS A 54 -14.83 6.02 0.85
C CYS A 54 -14.21 7.30 0.25
N PHE A 55 -14.71 8.47 0.61
CA PHE A 55 -13.87 9.67 0.55
C PHE A 55 -12.99 9.70 1.79
N SER A 56 -11.68 9.53 1.63
CA SER A 56 -10.76 9.44 2.74
C SER A 56 -9.48 10.24 2.50
N THR A 57 -9.03 10.98 3.51
CA THR A 57 -7.91 11.92 3.35
C THR A 57 -7.12 12.13 4.64
N GLY A 58 -5.82 12.34 4.50
CA GLY A 58 -4.94 12.72 5.60
C GLY A 58 -5.18 14.17 6.02
N ILE A 59 -5.05 14.43 7.32
CA ILE A 59 -5.18 15.74 7.93
C ILE A 59 -4.06 16.00 8.94
N GLY A 60 -3.76 17.26 9.22
CA GLY A 60 -2.79 17.68 10.22
C GLY A 60 -3.30 17.51 11.66
N SER A 61 -2.41 17.70 12.64
CA SER A 61 -2.73 17.56 14.07
C SER A 61 -3.79 18.57 14.54
N THR A 62 -3.77 19.81 14.03
CA THR A 62 -4.77 20.84 14.35
C THR A 62 -6.16 20.44 13.87
N GLU A 63 -6.26 19.92 12.65
CA GLU A 63 -7.50 19.43 12.08
C GLU A 63 -7.99 18.18 12.82
N ALA A 64 -7.07 17.28 13.21
CA ALA A 64 -7.42 16.10 13.99
C ALA A 64 -8.02 16.50 15.35
N ALA A 65 -7.44 17.48 16.03
CA ALA A 65 -7.98 18.02 17.26
C ALA A 65 -9.37 18.66 17.07
N ALA A 66 -9.55 19.44 15.99
CA ALA A 66 -10.84 20.05 15.65
C ALA A 66 -11.92 19.00 15.33
N ALA A 67 -11.56 17.94 14.58
CA ALA A 67 -12.45 16.84 14.26
C ALA A 67 -12.86 16.07 15.53
N MET A 68 -11.93 15.82 16.45
CA MET A 68 -12.22 15.17 17.73
C MET A 68 -13.10 16.02 18.63
N ALA A 69 -12.93 17.35 18.62
CA ALA A 69 -13.70 18.27 19.46
C ALA A 69 -15.12 18.53 18.93
N THR A 70 -15.30 18.57 17.60
CA THR A 70 -16.54 19.06 16.99
C THR A 70 -17.28 18.03 16.15
N GLY A 71 -16.62 16.92 15.78
CA GLY A 71 -17.12 15.96 14.80
C GLY A 71 -17.23 16.52 13.38
N LYS A 72 -16.64 17.69 13.10
CA LYS A 72 -16.77 18.41 11.82
C LYS A 72 -15.43 18.98 11.36
N LEU A 73 -15.29 19.14 10.05
CA LEU A 73 -14.17 19.80 9.39
C LEU A 73 -14.65 20.53 8.13
N TRP A 74 -13.86 21.51 7.70
CA TRP A 74 -14.06 22.21 6.44
C TRP A 74 -13.33 21.49 5.32
N PHE A 75 -13.99 21.32 4.17
CA PHE A 75 -13.40 20.74 2.98
C PHE A 75 -13.67 21.64 1.78
N LYS A 76 -12.63 21.91 1.00
CA LYS A 76 -12.81 22.33 -0.39
C LYS A 76 -13.06 21.06 -1.21
N VAL A 77 -14.17 21.03 -1.94
CA VAL A 77 -14.49 19.90 -2.83
C VAL A 77 -13.42 19.86 -3.94
N PRO A 78 -12.69 18.75 -4.11
CA PRO A 78 -11.68 18.63 -5.15
C PRO A 78 -12.33 18.39 -6.52
N GLU A 79 -11.66 18.82 -7.59
CA GLU A 79 -11.94 18.29 -8.93
C GLU A 79 -11.48 16.83 -9.03
N THR A 80 -12.02 16.07 -9.97
CA THR A 80 -11.73 14.63 -10.10
C THR A 80 -11.05 14.30 -11.43
N GLN A 81 -9.97 13.54 -11.37
CA GLN A 81 -9.32 12.90 -12.52
C GLN A 81 -9.80 11.45 -12.63
N LYS A 82 -10.10 11.01 -13.85
CA LYS A 82 -10.51 9.64 -14.14
C LYS A 82 -9.35 8.82 -14.71
N PHE A 83 -9.07 7.66 -14.13
CA PHE A 83 -8.04 6.72 -14.60
C PHE A 83 -8.70 5.40 -14.98
N SER A 84 -8.77 5.08 -16.26
CA SER A 84 -9.36 3.84 -16.78
C SER A 84 -8.26 2.84 -17.18
N VAL A 85 -8.29 1.63 -16.63
CA VAL A 85 -7.30 0.58 -16.96
C VAL A 85 -8.02 -0.64 -17.55
N ILE A 86 -7.69 -0.98 -18.80
CA ILE A 86 -8.42 -1.97 -19.62
C ILE A 86 -7.47 -3.07 -20.08
N GLY A 87 -7.97 -4.30 -20.19
CA GLY A 87 -7.19 -5.46 -20.64
C GLY A 87 -6.69 -6.32 -19.48
N LYS A 88 -5.65 -7.10 -19.75
CA LYS A 88 -5.10 -8.06 -18.79
C LYS A 88 -3.67 -7.72 -18.42
N LEU A 89 -3.42 -7.61 -17.12
CA LEU A 89 -2.07 -7.42 -16.59
C LEU A 89 -1.14 -8.58 -16.99
N PRO A 90 0.13 -8.29 -17.33
CA PRO A 90 1.18 -9.29 -17.44
C PRO A 90 1.33 -10.12 -16.17
N LYS A 91 1.96 -11.29 -16.31
CA LYS A 91 2.26 -12.15 -15.18
C LYS A 91 3.14 -11.40 -14.17
N TYR A 92 2.81 -11.55 -12.89
CA TYR A 92 3.45 -10.87 -11.76
C TYR A 92 3.25 -9.35 -11.67
N SER A 93 2.52 -8.73 -12.61
CA SER A 93 2.01 -7.37 -12.42
C SER A 93 0.80 -7.37 -11.50
N MET A 94 0.69 -6.33 -10.67
CA MET A 94 -0.25 -6.19 -9.56
C MET A 94 -0.77 -4.74 -9.47
N GLY A 95 -1.67 -4.45 -8.53
CA GLY A 95 -2.18 -3.08 -8.33
C GLY A 95 -1.09 -2.06 -8.04
N LYS A 96 0.00 -2.50 -7.38
CA LYS A 96 1.20 -1.69 -7.14
C LYS A 96 1.85 -1.19 -8.44
N ASP A 97 1.91 -2.02 -9.48
CA ASP A 97 2.54 -1.64 -10.74
C ASP A 97 1.69 -0.66 -11.53
N ILE A 98 0.36 -0.82 -11.48
CA ILE A 98 -0.60 0.14 -12.06
C ILE A 98 -0.38 1.52 -11.46
N ILE A 99 -0.38 1.64 -10.12
CA ILE A 99 -0.28 2.96 -9.50
C ILE A 99 1.12 3.56 -9.64
N LEU A 100 2.18 2.75 -9.67
CA LEU A 100 3.52 3.23 -10.01
C LEU A 100 3.58 3.76 -11.44
N LYS A 101 2.99 3.05 -12.42
CA LYS A 101 2.92 3.53 -13.80
C LYS A 101 2.17 4.86 -13.91
N ILE A 102 1.01 4.98 -13.25
CA ILE A 102 0.24 6.22 -13.23
C ILE A 102 1.06 7.37 -12.62
N ILE A 103 1.66 7.18 -11.44
CA ILE A 103 2.48 8.21 -10.78
C ILE A 103 3.70 8.58 -11.65
N GLY A 104 4.30 7.60 -12.34
CA GLY A 104 5.40 7.86 -13.26
C GLY A 104 5.02 8.73 -14.46
N ASP A 105 3.77 8.65 -14.92
CA ASP A 105 3.29 9.42 -16.06
C ASP A 105 2.81 10.83 -15.67
N ILE A 106 2.18 10.98 -14.50
CA ILE A 106 1.62 12.28 -14.06
C ILE A 106 2.54 13.05 -13.10
N GLY A 107 3.55 12.39 -12.53
CA GLY A 107 4.46 12.95 -11.54
C GLY A 107 3.87 13.06 -10.12
N VAL A 108 4.71 13.47 -9.17
CA VAL A 108 4.36 13.59 -7.74
C VAL A 108 3.36 14.70 -7.43
N ASP A 109 3.14 15.64 -8.36
CA ASP A 109 2.18 16.74 -8.24
C ASP A 109 1.03 16.64 -9.26
N GLY A 110 0.96 15.58 -10.07
CA GLY A 110 0.00 15.44 -11.17
C GLY A 110 -1.47 15.44 -10.76
N ALA A 111 -1.75 15.06 -9.51
CA ALA A 111 -3.07 15.04 -8.90
C ALA A 111 -3.21 16.04 -7.74
N LEU A 112 -2.34 17.05 -7.64
CA LEU A 112 -2.36 18.02 -6.53
C LEU A 112 -3.73 18.70 -6.40
N TYR A 113 -4.32 18.61 -5.20
CA TYR A 113 -5.69 19.08 -4.87
C TYR A 113 -6.85 18.40 -5.61
N LYS A 114 -6.59 17.34 -6.37
CA LYS A 114 -7.61 16.58 -7.11
C LYS A 114 -7.90 15.24 -6.42
N ALA A 115 -9.08 14.68 -6.64
CA ALA A 115 -9.37 13.29 -6.36
C ALA A 115 -8.99 12.44 -7.58
N MET A 116 -8.44 11.26 -7.33
CA MET A 116 -8.17 10.26 -8.37
C MET A 116 -9.24 9.18 -8.29
N GLU A 117 -10.01 8.97 -9.35
CA GLU A 117 -10.97 7.87 -9.45
C GLU A 117 -10.50 6.82 -10.45
N PHE A 118 -10.52 5.55 -10.05
CA PHE A 118 -10.01 4.45 -10.86
C PHE A 118 -11.14 3.54 -11.35
N TYR A 119 -11.13 3.25 -12.65
CA TYR A 119 -12.15 2.51 -13.39
C TYR A 119 -11.54 1.50 -14.37
N GLY A 120 -12.40 0.70 -14.99
CA GLY A 120 -12.04 -0.21 -16.08
C GLY A 120 -11.98 -1.67 -15.63
N GLU A 121 -12.10 -2.56 -16.62
CA GLU A 121 -12.16 -4.02 -16.41
C GLU A 121 -11.00 -4.54 -15.56
N THR A 122 -9.81 -3.97 -15.73
CA THR A 122 -8.63 -4.38 -14.94
C THR A 122 -8.85 -4.07 -13.46
N ILE A 123 -9.24 -2.84 -13.12
CA ILE A 123 -9.48 -2.38 -11.74
C ILE A 123 -10.61 -3.19 -11.08
N GLU A 124 -11.67 -3.45 -11.83
CA GLU A 124 -12.78 -4.30 -11.41
C GLU A 124 -12.32 -5.76 -11.19
N GLY A 125 -11.39 -6.26 -12.01
CA GLY A 125 -10.79 -7.59 -11.90
C GLY A 125 -9.88 -7.79 -10.69
N LEU A 126 -9.25 -6.72 -10.18
CA LEU A 126 -8.28 -6.77 -9.08
C LEU A 126 -8.84 -7.36 -7.77
N SER A 127 -7.93 -7.86 -6.94
CA SER A 127 -8.22 -8.17 -5.54
C SER A 127 -8.47 -6.88 -4.75
N LEU A 128 -9.16 -6.98 -3.60
CA LEU A 128 -9.29 -5.82 -2.71
C LEU A 128 -7.91 -5.35 -2.20
N SER A 129 -6.95 -6.27 -2.01
CA SER A 129 -5.58 -5.93 -1.61
C SER A 129 -4.90 -5.00 -2.62
N ASP A 130 -5.02 -5.31 -3.92
CA ASP A 130 -4.44 -4.52 -5.01
C ASP A 130 -5.12 -3.15 -5.14
N ARG A 131 -6.45 -3.11 -4.98
CA ARG A 131 -7.21 -1.85 -4.94
C ARG A 131 -6.75 -0.95 -3.80
N ILE A 132 -6.51 -1.52 -2.61
CA ILE A 132 -5.96 -0.78 -1.47
C ILE A 132 -4.57 -0.24 -1.81
N SER A 133 -3.70 -1.01 -2.49
CA SER A 133 -2.39 -0.52 -2.92
C SER A 133 -2.51 0.71 -3.84
N ILE A 134 -3.46 0.71 -4.77
CA ILE A 134 -3.74 1.83 -5.69
C ILE A 134 -4.20 3.06 -4.89
N SER A 135 -5.28 2.94 -4.13
CA SER A 135 -5.82 4.05 -3.34
C SER A 135 -4.83 4.59 -2.30
N ASN A 136 -4.01 3.72 -1.70
CA ASN A 136 -2.97 4.09 -0.75
C ASN A 136 -1.99 5.10 -1.38
N MET A 137 -1.56 4.86 -2.61
CA MET A 137 -0.51 5.67 -3.24
C MET A 137 -1.04 6.89 -3.99
N ALA A 138 -2.35 7.19 -3.97
CA ALA A 138 -2.88 8.41 -4.57
C ALA A 138 -2.21 9.68 -4.02
N ILE A 139 -1.87 9.69 -2.72
CA ILE A 139 -1.16 10.82 -2.10
C ILE A 139 0.26 11.01 -2.62
N GLU A 140 0.89 9.98 -3.20
CA GLU A 140 2.23 10.09 -3.79
C GLU A 140 2.22 10.79 -5.17
N ALA A 141 1.04 11.01 -5.77
CA ALA A 141 0.82 11.92 -6.90
C ALA A 141 0.24 13.29 -6.45
N GLY A 142 0.21 13.56 -5.13
CA GLY A 142 -0.41 14.76 -4.57
C GLY A 142 -1.95 14.70 -4.45
N GLY A 143 -2.53 13.54 -4.79
CA GLY A 143 -3.97 13.31 -4.78
C GLY A 143 -4.59 13.47 -3.39
N LYS A 144 -5.70 14.21 -3.32
CA LYS A 144 -6.45 14.42 -2.07
C LYS A 144 -7.12 13.14 -1.57
N ALA A 145 -7.55 12.29 -2.50
CA ALA A 145 -8.15 10.98 -2.28
C ALA A 145 -7.90 10.08 -3.50
N GLY A 146 -7.88 8.76 -3.29
CA GLY A 146 -7.85 7.77 -4.37
C GLY A 146 -9.03 6.81 -4.22
N ILE A 147 -10.04 6.93 -5.07
CA ILE A 147 -11.36 6.29 -4.88
C ILE A 147 -11.58 5.23 -5.96
N ILE A 148 -12.06 4.06 -5.53
CA ILE A 148 -12.48 2.98 -6.40
C ILE A 148 -13.94 2.66 -6.04
N PRO A 149 -14.87 2.66 -7.02
CA PRO A 149 -16.26 2.32 -6.76
C PRO A 149 -16.39 0.97 -6.05
N ALA A 150 -17.26 0.93 -5.04
CA ALA A 150 -17.52 -0.29 -4.29
C ALA A 150 -18.32 -1.29 -5.13
N ASP A 151 -17.82 -2.52 -5.23
CA ASP A 151 -18.46 -3.60 -5.96
C ASP A 151 -18.79 -4.78 -5.03
N LYS A 152 -19.25 -5.88 -5.61
CA LYS A 152 -19.58 -7.11 -4.88
C LYS A 152 -18.42 -7.64 -4.02
N LYS A 153 -17.16 -7.46 -4.44
CA LYS A 153 -16.00 -7.91 -3.63
C LYS A 153 -15.89 -7.09 -2.35
N VAL A 154 -16.13 -5.78 -2.44
CA VAL A 154 -16.19 -4.90 -1.26
C VAL A 154 -17.37 -5.29 -0.37
N ASP A 155 -18.55 -5.54 -0.94
CA ASP A 155 -19.72 -5.97 -0.15
C ASP A 155 -19.49 -7.31 0.56
N ASP A 156 -18.93 -8.30 -0.13
CA ASP A 156 -18.62 -9.61 0.43
C ASP A 156 -17.53 -9.50 1.52
N TYR A 157 -16.53 -8.63 1.32
CA TYR A 157 -15.52 -8.35 2.34
C TYR A 157 -16.13 -7.60 3.54
N LEU A 158 -17.13 -6.74 3.36
CA LEU A 158 -17.71 -5.98 4.46
C LEU A 158 -18.84 -6.71 5.21
N LYS A 159 -19.38 -7.80 4.64
CA LYS A 159 -20.45 -8.58 5.23
C LYS A 159 -20.14 -9.03 6.66
N GLY A 160 -20.94 -8.56 7.62
CA GLY A 160 -20.78 -8.87 9.04
C GLY A 160 -19.58 -8.18 9.72
N ARG A 161 -18.84 -7.31 9.01
CA ARG A 161 -17.68 -6.58 9.53
C ARG A 161 -17.97 -5.11 9.82
N VAL A 162 -18.85 -4.47 9.05
CA VAL A 162 -19.07 -3.01 9.16
C VAL A 162 -19.61 -2.62 10.53
N ARG A 163 -19.00 -1.59 11.12
CA ARG A 163 -19.50 -0.93 12.32
C ARG A 163 -20.41 0.23 11.94
N GLY A 164 -21.66 0.20 12.38
CA GLY A 164 -22.65 1.24 12.09
C GLY A 164 -23.18 1.21 10.65
N SER A 165 -24.09 2.14 10.31
CA SER A 165 -24.68 2.22 8.98
C SER A 165 -23.75 2.86 7.95
N TYR A 166 -23.97 2.56 6.68
CA TYR A 166 -23.32 3.23 5.55
C TYR A 166 -24.30 3.27 4.38
N LYS A 167 -24.06 4.18 3.43
CA LYS A 167 -24.79 4.28 2.17
C LYS A 167 -23.76 4.48 1.09
N ALA A 168 -23.63 3.51 0.20
CA ALA A 168 -22.73 3.63 -0.94
C ALA A 168 -23.12 4.83 -1.80
N VAL A 169 -22.11 5.50 -2.35
CA VAL A 169 -22.24 6.62 -3.27
C VAL A 169 -21.43 6.27 -4.50
N TYR A 170 -22.01 6.55 -5.67
CA TYR A 170 -21.43 6.27 -6.97
C TYR A 170 -21.45 7.55 -7.78
N ALA A 171 -20.49 7.70 -8.69
CA ALA A 171 -20.54 8.77 -9.68
C ALA A 171 -21.77 8.59 -10.57
N ASP A 172 -22.40 9.71 -10.93
CA ASP A 172 -23.45 9.73 -11.94
C ASP A 172 -22.87 9.37 -13.32
N LYS A 173 -23.72 8.88 -14.23
CA LYS A 173 -23.29 8.43 -15.56
C LYS A 173 -22.72 9.57 -16.42
N ASP A 174 -23.18 10.78 -16.16
CA ASP A 174 -22.83 12.04 -16.82
C ASP A 174 -21.95 12.94 -15.93
N ALA A 175 -21.27 12.36 -14.93
CA ALA A 175 -20.31 13.10 -14.10
C ALA A 175 -19.15 13.66 -14.95
N ASP A 176 -18.84 14.93 -14.74
CA ASP A 176 -17.71 15.61 -15.37
C ASP A 176 -16.40 15.31 -14.63
N TYR A 177 -15.33 15.10 -15.41
CA TYR A 177 -13.97 14.90 -14.90
C TYR A 177 -13.06 15.97 -15.49
N CYS A 178 -12.20 16.56 -14.65
CA CYS A 178 -11.28 17.60 -15.12
C CYS A 178 -10.27 17.04 -16.13
N GLU A 179 -9.87 15.78 -15.99
CA GLU A 179 -9.00 15.04 -16.91
C GLU A 179 -9.37 13.56 -16.91
N THR A 180 -9.14 12.87 -18.03
CA THR A 180 -9.34 11.42 -18.17
C THR A 180 -8.11 10.79 -18.81
N PHE A 181 -7.66 9.68 -18.23
CA PHE A 181 -6.51 8.90 -18.65
C PHE A 181 -6.94 7.46 -18.94
N GLU A 182 -6.39 6.87 -20.00
CA GLU A 182 -6.65 5.49 -20.39
C GLU A 182 -5.34 4.71 -20.49
N TYR A 183 -5.33 3.51 -19.89
CA TYR A 183 -4.17 2.63 -19.83
C TYR A 183 -4.52 1.25 -20.36
N ASP A 184 -3.67 0.72 -21.24
CA ASP A 184 -3.68 -0.70 -21.61
C ASP A 184 -2.89 -1.49 -20.56
N ALA A 185 -3.59 -2.34 -19.80
CA ALA A 185 -3.00 -3.14 -18.74
C ALA A 185 -1.85 -4.04 -19.22
N LYS A 186 -1.86 -4.46 -20.49
CA LYS A 186 -0.80 -5.33 -21.04
C LYS A 186 0.57 -4.62 -21.09
N GLU A 187 0.56 -3.28 -21.15
CA GLU A 187 1.75 -2.44 -21.23
C GLU A 187 2.30 -2.06 -19.83
N ILE A 188 1.76 -2.68 -18.77
CA ILE A 188 2.18 -2.45 -17.38
C ILE A 188 2.90 -3.71 -16.86
N PRO A 189 4.19 -3.92 -17.19
CA PRO A 189 4.97 -5.02 -16.61
C PRO A 189 5.22 -4.79 -15.11
N PRO A 190 5.88 -5.70 -14.39
CA PRO A 190 6.34 -5.41 -13.03
C PRO A 190 7.19 -4.12 -13.03
N MET A 191 6.79 -3.14 -12.23
CA MET A 191 7.38 -1.80 -12.18
C MET A 191 8.18 -1.62 -10.88
N VAL A 192 9.20 -0.78 -10.97
CA VAL A 192 10.02 -0.37 -9.82
C VAL A 192 10.19 1.15 -9.83
N ALA A 193 9.85 1.81 -8.72
CA ALA A 193 10.20 3.21 -8.52
C ALA A 193 11.62 3.31 -7.95
N LYS A 194 12.51 3.96 -8.69
CA LYS A 194 13.91 4.21 -8.32
C LYS A 194 13.98 5.40 -7.35
N PRO A 195 15.03 5.48 -6.53
CA PRO A 195 15.28 6.67 -5.71
C PRO A 195 15.40 7.95 -6.58
N PHE A 196 15.05 9.14 -6.08
CA PHE A 196 14.50 9.45 -4.75
C PHE A 196 13.06 9.97 -4.81
N LEU A 197 12.25 9.51 -5.76
CA LEU A 197 10.83 9.88 -5.86
C LEU A 197 9.99 8.72 -6.43
N PRO A 198 8.74 8.55 -5.98
CA PRO A 198 7.85 7.50 -6.52
C PRO A 198 7.57 7.60 -8.03
N GLU A 199 7.71 8.77 -8.64
CA GLU A 199 7.53 8.98 -10.08
C GLU A 199 8.68 8.43 -10.94
N ASN A 200 9.86 8.19 -10.38
CA ASN A 200 11.03 7.74 -11.15
C ASN A 200 10.96 6.23 -11.44
N VAL A 201 10.02 5.82 -12.26
CA VAL A 201 9.70 4.40 -12.49
C VAL A 201 10.40 3.81 -13.70
N ALA A 202 10.70 2.51 -13.62
CA ALA A 202 11.14 1.70 -14.75
C ALA A 202 10.64 0.25 -14.60
N PRO A 203 10.49 -0.52 -15.68
CA PRO A 203 10.24 -1.95 -15.60
C PRO A 203 11.36 -2.68 -14.81
N ALA A 204 10.99 -3.66 -13.98
CA ALA A 204 11.94 -4.40 -13.14
C ALA A 204 13.08 -5.03 -13.95
N ARG A 205 12.76 -5.57 -15.13
CA ARG A 205 13.72 -6.19 -16.07
C ARG A 205 14.87 -5.25 -16.51
N GLU A 206 14.65 -3.93 -16.48
CA GLU A 206 15.65 -2.94 -16.89
C GLU A 206 16.62 -2.56 -15.76
N LEU A 207 16.37 -3.05 -14.55
CA LEU A 207 17.16 -2.73 -13.35
C LEU A 207 17.97 -3.92 -12.84
N SER A 208 18.14 -4.95 -13.67
CA SER A 208 18.85 -6.19 -13.33
C SER A 208 20.30 -5.99 -12.92
N ASN A 209 20.92 -4.85 -13.23
CA ASN A 209 22.27 -4.48 -12.82
C ASN A 209 22.37 -3.92 -11.38
N ILE A 210 21.25 -3.71 -10.69
CA ILE A 210 21.23 -3.10 -9.36
C ILE A 210 21.22 -4.20 -8.28
N GLU A 211 22.35 -4.38 -7.61
CA GLU A 211 22.46 -5.22 -6.41
C GLU A 211 21.73 -4.58 -5.22
N ILE A 212 21.26 -5.44 -4.31
CA ILE A 212 20.56 -5.00 -3.09
C ILE A 212 21.22 -5.61 -1.85
N ASP A 213 21.10 -4.90 -0.74
CA ASP A 213 21.55 -5.37 0.59
C ASP A 213 20.36 -5.80 1.45
N GLN A 214 19.17 -5.26 1.14
CA GLN A 214 17.95 -5.54 1.88
C GLN A 214 16.73 -5.67 0.96
N ALA A 215 15.84 -6.59 1.33
CA ALA A 215 14.50 -6.70 0.79
C ALA A 215 13.50 -6.57 1.94
N TYR A 216 12.46 -5.76 1.73
CA TYR A 216 11.47 -5.45 2.76
C TYR A 216 10.05 -5.66 2.21
N LEU A 217 9.37 -6.69 2.73
CA LEU A 217 8.01 -7.05 2.36
C LEU A 217 7.07 -6.79 3.54
N GLY A 218 6.20 -5.78 3.42
CA GLY A 218 5.15 -5.53 4.41
C GLY A 218 4.94 -4.08 4.77
N SER A 219 3.79 -3.51 4.42
CA SER A 219 3.44 -2.11 4.68
C SER A 219 1.93 -1.89 4.65
N CYS A 220 1.47 -0.63 4.76
CA CYS A 220 0.08 -0.29 4.43
C CYS A 220 -0.25 -0.49 2.94
N THR A 221 0.76 -0.38 2.08
CA THR A 221 0.62 -0.55 0.63
C THR A 221 0.57 -2.01 0.22
N ASN A 222 1.43 -2.87 0.79
CA ASN A 222 1.48 -4.31 0.48
C ASN A 222 2.00 -5.07 1.70
N GLY A 223 1.09 -5.69 2.44
CA GLY A 223 1.37 -6.43 3.67
C GLY A 223 0.20 -7.34 4.09
N ARG A 224 -0.76 -7.56 3.19
CA ARG A 224 -1.97 -8.38 3.40
C ARG A 224 -1.69 -9.84 3.06
N ILE A 225 -2.66 -10.71 3.35
CA ILE A 225 -2.48 -12.15 3.16
C ILE A 225 -2.24 -12.50 1.68
N GLU A 226 -2.86 -11.80 0.75
CA GLU A 226 -2.65 -11.95 -0.69
C GLU A 226 -1.20 -11.65 -1.08
N ASP A 227 -0.63 -10.56 -0.55
CA ASP A 227 0.76 -10.17 -0.79
C ASP A 227 1.73 -11.25 -0.27
N MET A 228 1.44 -11.78 0.92
CA MET A 228 2.24 -12.85 1.55
C MET A 228 2.19 -14.14 0.74
N ARG A 229 1.03 -14.53 0.20
CA ARG A 229 0.89 -15.71 -0.65
C ARG A 229 1.71 -15.59 -1.93
N VAL A 230 1.71 -14.42 -2.57
CA VAL A 230 2.49 -14.16 -3.79
C VAL A 230 3.99 -14.31 -3.50
N ALA A 231 4.49 -13.65 -2.47
CA ALA A 231 5.90 -13.74 -2.10
C ALA A 231 6.31 -15.17 -1.68
N ALA A 232 5.50 -15.83 -0.84
CA ALA A 232 5.77 -17.19 -0.39
C ALA A 232 5.82 -18.19 -1.57
N LYS A 233 4.96 -18.02 -2.59
CA LYS A 233 5.00 -18.87 -3.79
C LYS A 233 6.34 -18.78 -4.51
N ILE A 234 6.91 -17.57 -4.61
CA ILE A 234 8.21 -17.34 -5.27
C ILE A 234 9.37 -17.88 -4.43
N MET A 235 9.31 -17.69 -3.10
CA MET A 235 10.36 -18.08 -2.17
C MET A 235 10.36 -19.57 -1.78
N LYS A 236 9.26 -20.30 -2.03
CA LYS A 236 9.13 -21.71 -1.62
C LYS A 236 10.25 -22.57 -2.21
N GLY A 237 11.00 -23.23 -1.32
CA GLY A 237 12.10 -24.12 -1.69
C GLY A 237 13.39 -23.40 -2.13
N LYS A 238 13.45 -22.07 -2.00
CA LYS A 238 14.62 -21.25 -2.33
C LYS A 238 15.13 -20.57 -1.05
N LYS A 239 16.36 -20.04 -1.10
CA LYS A 239 16.98 -19.29 -0.01
C LYS A 239 17.22 -17.85 -0.44
N VAL A 240 17.12 -16.91 0.49
CA VAL A 240 17.58 -15.53 0.32
C VAL A 240 19.09 -15.54 0.02
N LYS A 241 19.55 -14.68 -0.89
CA LYS A 241 20.98 -14.63 -1.26
C LYS A 241 21.82 -14.31 -0.02
N PRO A 242 22.96 -15.01 0.21
CA PRO A 242 23.91 -14.62 1.23
C PRO A 242 24.32 -13.15 1.10
N GLY A 243 24.29 -12.41 2.22
CA GLY A 243 24.54 -10.97 2.25
C GLY A 243 23.29 -10.09 2.13
N VAL A 244 22.14 -10.64 1.72
CA VAL A 244 20.88 -9.90 1.64
C VAL A 244 20.02 -10.17 2.86
N ARG A 245 19.46 -9.10 3.45
CA ARG A 245 18.49 -9.21 4.54
C ARG A 245 17.08 -9.18 4.00
N MET A 246 16.29 -10.24 4.20
CA MET A 246 14.86 -10.24 3.85
C MET A 246 14.02 -10.06 5.10
N LEU A 247 13.25 -8.97 5.19
CA LEU A 247 12.30 -8.71 6.27
C LEU A 247 10.87 -8.92 5.75
N VAL A 248 10.08 -9.73 6.46
CA VAL A 248 8.67 -9.99 6.17
C VAL A 248 7.82 -9.49 7.34
N VAL A 249 6.88 -8.58 7.07
CA VAL A 249 6.11 -7.84 8.08
C VAL A 249 4.63 -7.86 7.74
N PRO A 250 3.86 -8.85 8.21
CA PRO A 250 2.41 -8.87 8.08
C PRO A 250 1.78 -7.58 8.63
N ALA A 251 0.81 -7.02 7.92
CA ALA A 251 0.28 -5.68 8.23
C ALA A 251 -0.45 -5.61 9.58
N THR A 252 -1.12 -6.70 10.00
CA THR A 252 -1.85 -6.78 11.27
C THR A 252 -1.73 -8.17 11.88
N LYS A 253 -2.19 -8.30 13.13
CA LYS A 253 -2.24 -9.59 13.82
C LYS A 253 -3.05 -10.61 13.03
N ASP A 254 -4.21 -10.22 12.49
CA ASP A 254 -5.09 -11.12 11.75
C ASP A 254 -4.40 -11.65 10.48
N VAL A 255 -3.65 -10.80 9.77
CA VAL A 255 -2.83 -11.24 8.62
C VAL A 255 -1.72 -12.18 9.07
N PHE A 256 -1.05 -11.89 10.18
CA PHE A 256 0.01 -12.76 10.72
C PHE A 256 -0.57 -14.15 11.07
N GLU A 257 -1.71 -14.21 11.76
CA GLU A 257 -2.38 -15.46 12.11
C GLU A 257 -2.85 -16.25 10.89
N ALA A 258 -3.39 -15.57 9.87
CA ALA A 258 -3.75 -16.20 8.60
C ALA A 258 -2.52 -16.78 7.89
N ALA A 259 -1.42 -16.02 7.80
CA ALA A 259 -0.18 -16.47 7.19
C ALA A 259 0.44 -17.67 7.95
N MET A 260 0.33 -17.68 9.27
CA MET A 260 0.76 -18.80 10.11
C MET A 260 -0.09 -20.05 9.87
N LYS A 261 -1.43 -19.90 9.83
CA LYS A 261 -2.37 -20.99 9.57
C LYS A 261 -2.17 -21.60 8.18
N GLU A 262 -1.82 -20.79 7.19
CA GLU A 262 -1.52 -21.23 5.82
C GLU A 262 -0.09 -21.76 5.64
N GLY A 263 0.74 -21.75 6.69
CA GLY A 263 2.12 -22.21 6.64
C GLY A 263 3.08 -21.28 5.90
N LEU A 264 2.65 -20.05 5.56
CA LEU A 264 3.47 -19.07 4.83
C LEU A 264 4.66 -18.59 5.68
N ILE A 265 4.45 -18.43 7.00
CA ILE A 265 5.51 -18.06 7.93
C ILE A 265 6.66 -19.07 7.89
N LYS A 266 6.34 -20.36 7.85
CA LYS A 266 7.34 -21.42 7.71
C LYS A 266 8.10 -21.30 6.38
N ILE A 267 7.42 -21.02 5.28
CA ILE A 267 8.07 -20.84 3.97
C ILE A 267 9.09 -19.69 4.02
N PHE A 268 8.73 -18.56 4.64
CA PHE A 268 9.65 -17.42 4.77
C PHE A 268 10.84 -17.75 5.65
N MET A 269 10.62 -18.40 6.80
CA MET A 269 11.72 -18.83 7.68
C MET A 269 12.62 -19.88 7.03
N ASP A 270 12.03 -20.84 6.31
CA ASP A 270 12.79 -21.85 5.56
C ASP A 270 13.61 -21.22 4.43
N ALA A 271 13.25 -20.02 3.96
CA ALA A 271 14.03 -19.24 3.00
C ALA A 271 15.06 -18.30 3.63
N ASP A 272 15.26 -18.36 4.96
CA ASP A 272 16.13 -17.48 5.77
C ASP A 272 15.68 -16.01 5.83
N ALA A 273 14.39 -15.75 5.66
CA ALA A 273 13.81 -14.43 5.91
C ALA A 273 13.51 -14.21 7.40
N TYR A 274 13.70 -12.98 7.87
CA TYR A 274 13.28 -12.54 9.19
C TYR A 274 11.80 -12.13 9.17
N VAL A 275 10.96 -12.86 9.91
CA VAL A 275 9.54 -12.55 10.04
C VAL A 275 9.30 -11.77 11.32
N SER A 276 8.75 -10.56 11.20
CA SER A 276 8.44 -9.69 12.33
C SER A 276 6.96 -9.68 12.68
N GLY A 277 6.64 -9.20 13.88
CA GLY A 277 5.28 -8.81 14.24
C GLY A 277 4.83 -7.55 13.48
N PRO A 278 3.51 -7.27 13.44
CA PRO A 278 2.96 -6.14 12.69
C PRO A 278 3.48 -4.78 13.15
N THR A 279 4.03 -3.98 12.23
CA THR A 279 4.58 -2.65 12.53
C THR A 279 4.78 -1.80 11.28
N CYS A 280 4.77 -0.47 11.43
CA CYS A 280 5.26 0.47 10.42
C CYS A 280 6.75 0.81 10.61
N GLY A 281 7.46 0.09 11.49
CA GLY A 281 8.78 0.46 12.01
C GLY A 281 9.86 0.72 10.97
N ALA A 282 9.87 0.05 9.82
CA ALA A 282 10.84 0.33 8.74
C ALA A 282 10.38 1.45 7.81
N CYS A 283 9.06 1.61 7.62
CA CYS A 283 8.45 2.53 6.66
C CYS A 283 8.84 4.00 6.86
N LEU A 284 9.26 4.36 8.08
CA LEU A 284 9.67 5.71 8.50
C LEU A 284 11.06 5.69 9.17
N GLY A 285 11.85 4.62 8.97
CA GLY A 285 13.21 4.51 9.55
C GLY A 285 13.22 4.46 11.08
N GLY A 286 12.17 3.90 11.69
CA GLY A 286 11.97 3.94 13.14
C GLY A 286 12.92 3.03 13.92
N TYR A 287 12.87 1.73 13.70
CA TYR A 287 13.67 0.78 14.51
C TYR A 287 13.98 -0.57 13.86
N MET A 288 13.42 -0.86 12.68
CA MET A 288 13.52 -2.18 12.05
C MET A 288 13.92 -2.05 10.59
N GLY A 289 14.90 -2.82 10.14
CA GLY A 289 15.41 -2.73 8.77
C GLY A 289 16.04 -1.38 8.44
N VAL A 290 16.64 -0.72 9.44
CA VAL A 290 17.29 0.59 9.27
C VAL A 290 18.49 0.44 8.34
N LEU A 291 18.52 1.24 7.27
CA LEU A 291 19.58 1.20 6.26
C LEU A 291 20.81 2.01 6.67
N ALA A 292 21.99 1.45 6.44
CA ALA A 292 23.28 2.11 6.58
C ALA A 292 23.63 2.95 5.33
N ALA A 293 24.73 3.70 5.42
CA ALA A 293 25.23 4.48 4.28
C ALA A 293 25.59 3.57 3.09
N GLY A 294 25.08 3.90 1.90
CA GLY A 294 25.34 3.14 0.67
C GLY A 294 24.49 1.88 0.49
N GLU A 295 23.68 1.48 1.48
CA GLU A 295 22.84 0.30 1.36
C GLU A 295 21.62 0.55 0.44
N LYS A 296 21.27 -0.47 -0.33
CA LYS A 296 20.14 -0.48 -1.25
C LYS A 296 19.06 -1.44 -0.77
N CYS A 297 17.83 -0.94 -0.67
CA CYS A 297 16.67 -1.72 -0.29
C CYS A 297 15.63 -1.81 -1.40
N ILE A 298 15.20 -3.01 -1.77
CA ILE A 298 13.96 -3.21 -2.53
C ILE A 298 12.80 -3.39 -1.54
N SER A 299 11.70 -2.65 -1.72
CA SER A 299 10.67 -2.54 -0.69
C SER A 299 9.26 -2.51 -1.26
N SER A 300 8.32 -3.15 -0.56
CA SER A 300 6.88 -3.08 -0.87
C SER A 300 6.16 -1.91 -0.17
N THR A 301 6.91 -0.88 0.24
CA THR A 301 6.39 0.38 0.82
C THR A 301 6.00 1.38 -0.28
N ASN A 302 5.62 2.59 0.11
CA ASN A 302 5.12 3.65 -0.78
C ASN A 302 6.07 4.86 -0.95
N ARG A 303 7.11 5.00 -0.11
CA ARG A 303 8.02 6.16 -0.15
C ARG A 303 9.48 5.74 -0.21
N ASN A 304 10.24 6.46 -1.04
CA ASN A 304 11.67 6.26 -1.27
C ASN A 304 12.49 7.56 -1.25
N PHE A 305 12.03 8.56 -0.51
CA PHE A 305 12.77 9.81 -0.31
C PHE A 305 14.12 9.56 0.38
N ILE A 306 15.04 10.53 0.24
CA ILE A 306 16.36 10.52 0.91
C ILE A 306 16.21 10.26 2.41
N GLY A 307 16.94 9.27 2.94
CA GLY A 307 16.92 8.92 4.37
C GLY A 307 15.62 8.31 4.88
N ARG A 308 14.71 7.88 3.99
CA ARG A 308 13.37 7.40 4.40
C ARG A 308 13.42 6.18 5.32
N MET A 309 14.37 5.28 5.10
CA MET A 309 14.52 4.02 5.85
C MET A 309 15.79 3.98 6.71
N GLY A 310 16.49 5.10 6.88
CA GLY A 310 17.75 5.12 7.64
C GLY A 310 18.68 6.23 7.19
N HIS A 311 19.91 5.88 6.85
CA HIS A 311 20.93 6.85 6.46
C HIS A 311 20.53 7.63 5.20
N LYS A 312 20.89 8.91 5.12
CA LYS A 312 20.59 9.76 3.95
C LYS A 312 21.19 9.23 2.64
N ASP A 313 22.31 8.53 2.72
CA ASP A 313 23.00 7.94 1.55
C ASP A 313 22.52 6.51 1.25
N SER A 314 21.43 6.06 1.87
CA SER A 314 20.77 4.79 1.51
C SER A 314 19.77 5.01 0.39
N GLU A 315 19.52 3.96 -0.40
CA GLU A 315 18.64 3.99 -1.56
C GLU A 315 17.48 3.01 -1.37
N VAL A 316 16.27 3.46 -1.69
CA VAL A 316 15.06 2.64 -1.60
C VAL A 316 14.40 2.52 -2.97
N TYR A 317 14.16 1.30 -3.41
CA TYR A 317 13.44 0.97 -4.63
C TYR A 317 12.07 0.42 -4.25
N LEU A 318 11.00 0.97 -4.80
CA LEU A 318 9.63 0.54 -4.47
C LEU A 318 9.12 -0.43 -5.53
N ALA A 319 8.65 -1.60 -5.12
CA ALA A 319 8.15 -2.61 -6.04
C ALA A 319 7.00 -3.41 -5.44
N ASN A 320 6.35 -4.24 -6.25
CA ASN A 320 5.33 -5.16 -5.79
C ASN A 320 5.93 -6.34 -4.98
N PRO A 321 5.12 -7.10 -4.23
CA PRO A 321 5.57 -8.27 -3.46
C PRO A 321 6.34 -9.32 -4.27
N ALA A 322 5.97 -9.54 -5.54
CA ALA A 322 6.62 -10.53 -6.39
C ALA A 322 8.07 -10.14 -6.71
N VAL A 323 8.28 -8.88 -7.13
CA VAL A 323 9.60 -8.32 -7.42
C VAL A 323 10.47 -8.30 -6.16
N VAL A 324 9.93 -7.90 -5.01
CA VAL A 324 10.66 -7.92 -3.73
C VAL A 324 11.14 -9.34 -3.40
N ALA A 325 10.24 -10.33 -3.48
CA ALA A 325 10.56 -11.72 -3.20
C ALA A 325 11.60 -12.30 -4.16
N ALA A 326 11.45 -12.04 -5.47
CA ALA A 326 12.40 -12.48 -6.48
C ALA A 326 13.79 -11.87 -6.26
N SER A 327 13.81 -10.56 -5.98
CA SER A 327 15.04 -9.81 -5.75
C SER A 327 15.77 -10.26 -4.48
N ALA A 328 15.04 -10.66 -3.44
CA ALA A 328 15.65 -11.21 -2.22
C ALA A 328 16.43 -12.52 -2.48
N ILE A 329 15.95 -13.34 -3.41
CA ILE A 329 16.56 -14.64 -3.76
C ILE A 329 17.81 -14.44 -4.62
N THR A 330 17.78 -13.50 -5.55
CA THR A 330 18.88 -13.24 -6.50
C THR A 330 19.87 -12.18 -6.02
N GLY A 331 19.49 -11.41 -4.99
CA GLY A 331 20.19 -10.26 -4.43
C GLY A 331 20.48 -9.12 -5.39
N ARG A 332 19.60 -8.95 -6.37
CA ARG A 332 19.54 -7.81 -7.28
C ARG A 332 18.09 -7.56 -7.67
N ILE A 333 17.75 -6.36 -8.13
CA ILE A 333 16.40 -6.12 -8.65
C ILE A 333 16.12 -7.11 -9.79
N THR A 334 15.04 -7.87 -9.67
CA THR A 334 14.77 -9.01 -10.54
C THR A 334 13.31 -9.04 -10.97
N ASP A 335 13.10 -9.20 -12.28
CA ASP A 335 11.78 -9.55 -12.80
C ASP A 335 11.45 -10.98 -12.36
N PRO A 336 10.30 -11.22 -11.68
CA PRO A 336 9.98 -12.55 -11.17
C PRO A 336 9.87 -13.64 -12.25
N ASN A 337 9.69 -13.28 -13.53
CA ASN A 337 9.69 -14.22 -14.64
C ASN A 337 11.08 -14.89 -14.86
N GLU A 338 12.17 -14.34 -14.30
CA GLU A 338 13.51 -14.93 -14.38
C GLU A 338 13.68 -16.18 -13.47
N LEU A 339 12.77 -16.41 -12.51
CA LEU A 339 12.87 -17.49 -11.53
C LEU A 339 11.99 -18.72 -11.84
N GLU A 340 11.50 -18.80 -13.07
CA GLU A 340 10.67 -19.88 -13.58
C GLU A 340 11.44 -20.92 -14.40
#